data_AF-A0ABD0UUE6-F1
#
_entry.id   AF-A0ABD0UUE6-F1
#
_cell.length_a   1.000
_cell.length_b   1.000
_cell.length_c   1.000
_cell.angle_alpha   90.00
_cell.angle_beta   90.00
_cell.angle_gamma   90.00
#
_symmetry.space_group_name_H-M   'P 1'
#
loop_
_entity.id
_entity.type
_entity.pdbx_description
1 polymer ?
#
loop_
_entity_poly.entity_id
_entity_poly.type
_entity_poly.pdbx_seq_one_letter_code
_entity_poly.pdbx_strand_id
1 'polypeptide(L)'
;MAAAEASPSPAPAPMAAESVLIIHNVAKRHNIGTMVRSATAFGVSEMVLVGRRDFNAFGSHGSTAHLRFRHFHSLSQARLYLKEERNCDICGVEIVDGAVPITHQPFRRSTAFLLGNEGTGLSAKECEICDFFVYIPQYGCGTASLNVTVAASIVLHHFGAWAGFAERSRNGNKFSVAERPVKQSRRNFCSESVESVIEERRNRREFGLQDMFHQRKADHSQETNLLGELFDS
;
A
#
# COMPACT_ATOMS: atom_id res chain seq x y z
N MET A 1 37.73 -7.95 6.26
CA MET A 1 37.23 -7.96 4.87
C MET A 1 36.19 -9.05 4.77
N ALA A 2 34.90 -8.72 4.94
CA ALA A 2 33.82 -9.66 4.69
C ALA A 2 33.63 -9.76 3.17
N ALA A 3 33.61 -10.98 2.64
CA ALA A 3 33.39 -11.23 1.22
C ALA A 3 31.98 -10.72 0.86
N ALA A 4 31.89 -9.83 -0.13
CA ALA A 4 30.65 -9.52 -0.79
C ALA A 4 30.21 -10.78 -1.54
N GLU A 5 29.21 -11.48 -1.01
CA GLU A 5 28.52 -12.52 -1.78
C GLU A 5 28.03 -11.89 -3.08
N ALA A 6 28.43 -12.47 -4.21
CA ALA A 6 28.00 -12.02 -5.52
C ALA A 6 26.47 -12.06 -5.56
N SER A 7 25.86 -10.89 -5.74
CA SER A 7 24.42 -10.77 -5.94
C SER A 7 23.96 -11.70 -7.07
N PRO A 8 22.90 -12.50 -6.88
CA PRO A 8 22.45 -13.44 -7.89
C PRO A 8 22.13 -12.70 -9.20
N SER A 9 22.57 -13.26 -10.32
CA SER A 9 22.18 -12.81 -11.67
C SER A 9 20.65 -12.73 -11.76
N PRO A 10 20.07 -11.68 -12.39
CA PRO A 10 18.63 -11.53 -12.45
C PRO A 10 17.99 -12.74 -13.14
N ALA A 11 17.04 -13.38 -12.45
CA ALA A 11 16.31 -14.49 -13.01
C ALA A 11 15.43 -13.98 -14.17
N PRO A 12 15.29 -14.73 -15.29
CA PRO A 12 14.37 -14.36 -16.35
C PRO A 12 12.94 -14.33 -15.79
N ALA A 13 12.17 -13.30 -16.15
CA ALA A 13 10.81 -13.17 -15.67
C ALA A 13 9.91 -14.32 -16.17
N PRO A 14 9.00 -14.84 -15.35
CA PRO A 14 7.98 -15.75 -15.84
C PRO A 14 7.06 -15.03 -16.84
N MET A 15 6.54 -15.76 -17.84
CA MET A 15 5.78 -15.23 -18.98
C MET A 15 4.52 -14.39 -18.66
N ALA A 16 4.15 -14.22 -17.39
CA ALA A 16 2.97 -13.46 -16.96
C ALA A 16 3.16 -12.79 -15.58
N ALA A 17 4.36 -12.30 -15.24
CA ALA A 17 4.56 -11.58 -13.98
C ALA A 17 3.69 -10.32 -13.90
N GLU A 18 2.95 -10.15 -12.81
CA GLU A 18 2.13 -8.95 -12.57
C GLU A 18 2.73 -8.07 -11.47
N SER A 19 2.50 -6.76 -11.55
CA SER A 19 2.76 -5.83 -10.45
C SER A 19 1.48 -5.43 -9.73
N VAL A 20 1.54 -5.40 -8.41
CA VAL A 20 0.50 -4.87 -7.52
C VAL A 20 1.10 -3.76 -6.69
N LEU A 21 0.31 -2.77 -6.31
CA LEU A 21 0.76 -1.65 -5.48
C LEU A 21 -0.03 -1.60 -4.18
N ILE A 22 0.67 -1.69 -3.04
CA ILE A 22 0.07 -1.63 -1.71
C ILE A 22 0.20 -0.22 -1.15
N ILE A 23 -0.92 0.33 -0.69
CA ILE A 23 -1.02 1.63 -0.02
C ILE A 23 -1.59 1.37 1.36
N HIS A 24 -0.80 1.66 2.40
CA HIS A 24 -1.25 1.58 3.77
C HIS A 24 -1.27 2.98 4.40
N ASN A 25 -2.48 3.45 4.76
CA ASN A 25 -2.69 4.72 5.47
C ASN A 25 -1.84 5.91 4.97
N VAL A 26 -1.80 6.14 3.65
CA VAL A 26 -0.99 7.24 3.06
C VAL A 26 -1.41 8.58 3.65
N ALA A 27 -0.44 9.28 4.25
CA ALA A 27 -0.67 10.50 5.02
C ALA A 27 -1.22 11.66 4.16
N LYS A 28 -0.79 11.77 2.90
CA LYS A 28 -1.12 12.88 1.99
C LYS A 28 -2.06 12.42 0.87
N ARG A 29 -3.30 12.90 0.89
CA ARG A 29 -4.35 12.55 -0.09
C ARG A 29 -3.95 12.79 -1.56
N HIS A 30 -3.13 13.80 -1.86
CA HIS A 30 -2.71 14.10 -3.23
C HIS A 30 -1.74 13.06 -3.83
N ASN A 31 -1.02 12.30 -2.99
CA ASN A 31 -0.09 11.28 -3.49
C ASN A 31 -0.83 10.15 -4.21
N ILE A 32 -2.06 9.84 -3.80
CA ILE A 32 -2.84 8.73 -4.36
C ILE A 32 -3.16 8.96 -5.83
N GLY A 33 -3.59 10.17 -6.22
CA GLY A 33 -3.91 10.47 -7.62
C GLY A 33 -2.71 10.29 -8.56
N THR A 34 -1.55 10.81 -8.16
CA THR A 34 -0.29 10.65 -8.91
C THR A 34 0.13 9.18 -8.97
N MET A 35 0.02 8.45 -7.85
CA MET A 35 0.36 7.02 -7.79
C MET A 35 -0.54 6.19 -8.71
N VAL A 36 -1.85 6.47 -8.76
CA VAL A 36 -2.79 5.81 -9.68
C VAL A 36 -2.38 6.03 -11.14
N ARG A 37 -1.94 7.25 -11.48
CA ARG A 37 -1.49 7.58 -12.84
C ARG A 37 -0.23 6.80 -13.20
N SER A 38 0.78 6.78 -12.32
CA SER A 38 1.99 6.00 -12.52
C SER A 38 1.68 4.49 -12.59
N ALA A 39 0.84 3.99 -11.70
CA ALA A 39 0.41 2.59 -11.67
C ALA A 39 -0.25 2.19 -13.00
N THR A 40 -1.15 3.02 -13.52
CA THR A 40 -1.79 2.79 -14.83
C THR A 40 -0.76 2.83 -15.97
N ALA A 41 0.17 3.79 -15.95
CA ALA A 41 1.18 3.94 -16.98
C ALA A 41 2.16 2.76 -17.04
N PHE A 42 2.51 2.17 -15.89
CA PHE A 42 3.44 1.04 -15.79
C PHE A 42 2.75 -0.32 -15.73
N GLY A 43 1.45 -0.40 -16.02
CA GLY A 43 0.74 -1.68 -16.16
C GLY A 43 0.48 -2.41 -14.84
N VAL A 44 0.34 -1.70 -13.72
CA VAL A 44 -0.08 -2.29 -12.44
C VAL A 44 -1.45 -2.93 -12.60
N SER A 45 -1.61 -4.17 -12.13
CA SER A 45 -2.83 -4.95 -12.32
C SER A 45 -3.89 -4.69 -11.24
N GLU A 46 -3.47 -4.24 -10.05
CA GLU A 46 -4.35 -3.89 -8.93
C GLU A 46 -3.66 -2.95 -7.93
N MET A 47 -4.41 -2.05 -7.31
CA MET A 47 -3.99 -1.32 -6.12
C MET A 47 -4.69 -1.87 -4.88
N VAL A 48 -3.90 -2.33 -3.92
CA VAL A 48 -4.34 -2.82 -2.63
C VAL A 48 -4.26 -1.70 -1.60
N LEU A 49 -5.38 -1.40 -0.96
CA LEU A 49 -5.53 -0.32 0.00
C LEU A 49 -5.76 -0.93 1.37
N VAL A 50 -4.93 -0.56 2.34
CA VAL A 50 -4.97 -1.13 3.68
C VAL A 50 -5.23 -0.05 4.72
N GLY A 51 -6.11 -0.36 5.67
CA GLY A 51 -6.45 0.52 6.77
C GLY A 51 -7.68 1.37 6.45
N ARG A 52 -7.56 2.71 6.56
CA ARG A 52 -8.72 3.59 6.43
C ARG A 52 -9.31 3.56 5.02
N ARG A 53 -10.65 3.48 4.94
CA ARG A 53 -11.39 3.38 3.67
C ARG A 53 -11.53 4.73 2.95
N ASP A 54 -11.28 5.84 3.62
CA ASP A 54 -11.49 7.20 3.11
C ASP A 54 -10.31 7.71 2.27
N PHE A 55 -10.03 7.05 1.15
CA PHE A 55 -9.09 7.60 0.17
C PHE A 55 -9.78 8.55 -0.82
N ASN A 56 -9.04 9.57 -1.25
CA ASN A 56 -9.43 10.44 -2.35
C ASN A 56 -8.40 10.31 -3.47
N ALA A 57 -8.83 9.94 -4.67
CA ALA A 57 -7.97 9.77 -5.85
C ALA A 57 -7.94 11.02 -6.75
N PHE A 58 -8.10 12.20 -6.14
CA PHE A 58 -7.99 13.49 -6.81
C PHE A 58 -6.61 13.63 -7.48
N GLY A 59 -6.57 14.11 -8.73
CA GLY A 59 -5.33 14.19 -9.53
C GLY A 59 -5.02 12.98 -10.41
N SER A 60 -5.86 11.94 -10.39
CA SER A 60 -5.70 10.76 -11.27
C SER A 60 -6.05 11.00 -12.74
N HIS A 61 -6.68 12.13 -13.09
CA HIS A 61 -7.10 12.49 -14.46
C HIS A 61 -7.84 11.38 -15.23
N GLY A 62 -8.71 10.62 -14.54
CA GLY A 62 -9.49 9.53 -15.14
C GLY A 62 -8.80 8.15 -15.14
N SER A 63 -7.52 8.08 -14.76
CA SER A 63 -6.74 6.83 -14.71
C SER A 63 -7.33 5.79 -13.75
N THR A 64 -8.08 6.23 -12.73
CA THR A 64 -8.81 5.34 -11.80
C THR A 64 -9.74 4.36 -12.51
N ALA A 65 -10.26 4.70 -13.69
CA ALA A 65 -11.17 3.81 -14.45
C ALA A 65 -10.44 2.62 -15.10
N HIS A 66 -9.11 2.67 -15.19
CA HIS A 66 -8.29 1.62 -15.80
C HIS A 66 -7.60 0.73 -14.77
N LEU A 67 -7.87 0.94 -13.48
CA LEU A 67 -7.19 0.28 -12.40
C LEU A 67 -8.18 -0.34 -11.41
N ARG A 68 -7.91 -1.59 -11.03
CA ARG A 68 -8.69 -2.29 -9.99
C ARG A 68 -8.22 -1.86 -8.62
N PHE A 69 -9.15 -1.74 -7.67
CA PHE A 69 -8.84 -1.42 -6.28
C PHE A 69 -9.33 -2.54 -5.37
N ARG A 70 -8.54 -2.90 -4.37
CA ARG A 70 -8.94 -3.86 -3.36
C ARG A 70 -8.69 -3.27 -2.00
N HIS A 71 -9.62 -3.43 -1.06
CA HIS A 71 -9.48 -2.85 0.27
C HIS A 71 -9.45 -3.94 1.33
N PHE A 72 -8.55 -3.78 2.28
CA PHE A 72 -8.42 -4.61 3.48
C PHE A 72 -8.34 -3.73 4.73
N HIS A 73 -8.83 -4.25 5.85
CA HIS A 73 -8.74 -3.56 7.13
C HIS A 73 -7.36 -3.69 7.77
N SER A 74 -6.64 -4.77 7.47
CA SER A 74 -5.32 -5.06 8.05
C SER A 74 -4.28 -5.51 7.02
N LEU A 75 -3.01 -5.26 7.35
CA LEU A 75 -1.86 -5.73 6.55
C LEU A 75 -1.80 -7.26 6.48
N SER A 76 -2.22 -7.96 7.54
CA SER A 76 -2.25 -9.42 7.57
C SER A 76 -3.24 -10.00 6.58
N GLN A 77 -4.46 -9.45 6.47
CA GLN A 77 -5.44 -9.85 5.45
C GLN A 77 -4.93 -9.57 4.03
N ALA A 78 -4.33 -8.40 3.82
CA ALA A 78 -3.73 -8.06 2.54
C ALA A 78 -2.59 -9.03 2.16
N ARG A 79 -1.72 -9.39 3.12
CA ARG A 79 -0.67 -10.38 2.91
C ARG A 79 -1.25 -11.74 2.54
N LEU A 80 -2.25 -12.23 3.28
CA LEU A 80 -2.90 -13.51 3.01
C LEU A 80 -3.41 -13.57 1.56
N TYR A 81 -4.19 -12.56 1.15
CA TYR A 81 -4.69 -12.42 -0.21
C TYR A 81 -3.57 -12.43 -1.26
N LEU A 82 -2.50 -11.65 -1.05
CA LEU A 82 -1.41 -11.52 -2.00
C LEU A 82 -0.62 -12.82 -2.16
N LYS A 83 -0.42 -13.56 -1.07
CA LYS A 83 0.31 -14.84 -1.10
C LYS A 83 -0.55 -15.96 -1.66
N GLU A 84 -1.79 -16.10 -1.20
CA GLU A 84 -2.63 -17.27 -1.49
C GLU A 84 -3.42 -17.12 -2.79
N GLU A 85 -4.04 -15.97 -3.03
CA GLU A 85 -4.90 -15.78 -4.22
C GLU A 85 -4.13 -15.23 -5.42
N ARG A 86 -3.07 -14.44 -5.18
CA ARG A 86 -2.31 -13.77 -6.26
C ARG A 86 -0.94 -14.35 -6.52
N ASN A 87 -0.44 -15.23 -5.65
CA ASN A 87 0.90 -15.81 -5.74
C ASN A 87 1.99 -14.74 -5.96
N CYS A 88 1.89 -13.63 -5.24
CA CYS A 88 2.85 -12.52 -5.32
C CYS A 88 3.89 -12.63 -4.19
N ASP A 89 5.12 -12.17 -4.45
CA ASP A 89 5.98 -11.71 -3.36
C ASP A 89 5.58 -10.30 -2.93
N ILE A 90 5.83 -9.95 -1.68
CA ILE A 90 5.65 -8.60 -1.13
C ILE A 90 7.02 -7.95 -1.01
N CYS A 91 7.27 -6.92 -1.81
CA CYS A 91 8.53 -6.18 -1.84
C CYS A 91 8.37 -4.84 -1.12
N GLY A 92 9.09 -4.66 -0.02
CA GLY A 92 9.22 -3.35 0.63
C GLY A 92 10.17 -2.46 -0.16
N VAL A 93 9.78 -1.21 -0.43
CA VAL A 93 10.65 -0.18 -1.03
C VAL A 93 11.10 0.74 0.09
N GLU A 94 12.28 0.43 0.65
CA GLU A 94 12.82 1.13 1.82
C GLU A 94 14.34 0.98 1.91
N ILE A 95 15.00 1.99 2.50
CA ILE A 95 16.43 2.00 2.79
C ILE A 95 16.64 1.33 4.16
N VAL A 96 16.74 -0.01 4.18
CA VAL A 96 17.04 -0.84 5.37
C VAL A 96 18.23 -1.75 5.13
N ASP A 97 18.84 -2.21 6.21
CA ASP A 97 19.90 -3.22 6.15
C ASP A 97 19.40 -4.49 5.44
N GLY A 98 20.22 -4.99 4.51
CA GLY A 98 19.87 -6.14 3.67
C GLY A 98 18.99 -5.82 2.46
N ALA A 99 18.56 -4.57 2.26
CA ALA A 99 17.87 -4.18 1.03
C ALA A 99 18.82 -4.24 -0.18
N VAL A 100 18.30 -4.73 -1.31
CA VAL A 100 19.07 -4.89 -2.55
C VAL A 100 18.83 -3.69 -3.49
N PRO A 101 19.86 -3.19 -4.20
CA PRO A 101 19.66 -2.16 -5.21
C PRO A 101 18.64 -2.60 -6.26
N ILE A 102 17.66 -1.74 -6.57
CA ILE A 102 16.63 -2.04 -7.59
C ILE A 102 17.23 -2.28 -8.99
N THR A 103 18.42 -1.72 -9.24
CA THR A 103 19.18 -1.89 -10.48
C THR A 103 19.65 -3.33 -10.70
N HIS A 104 19.74 -4.14 -9.64
CA HIS A 104 20.07 -5.57 -9.74
C HIS A 104 18.86 -6.43 -10.13
N GLN A 105 17.66 -5.84 -10.22
CA GLN A 105 16.42 -6.54 -10.58
C GLN A 105 16.19 -7.82 -9.75
N PRO A 106 16.10 -7.74 -8.41
CA PRO A 106 16.02 -8.91 -7.52
C PRO A 106 14.66 -9.63 -7.56
N PHE A 107 13.85 -9.39 -8.59
CA PHE A 107 12.51 -9.93 -8.74
C PHE A 107 12.53 -11.39 -9.21
N ARG A 108 11.53 -12.15 -8.78
CA ARG A 108 11.42 -13.59 -9.08
C ARG A 108 10.11 -13.97 -9.74
N ARG A 109 9.02 -13.29 -9.37
CA ARG A 109 7.66 -13.52 -9.91
C ARG A 109 6.81 -12.26 -9.76
N SER A 110 5.50 -12.39 -9.93
CA SER A 110 4.55 -11.32 -9.61
C SER A 110 4.85 -10.70 -8.25
N THR A 111 4.87 -9.38 -8.18
CA THR A 111 5.36 -8.65 -7.00
C THR A 111 4.39 -7.54 -6.60
N ALA A 112 4.03 -7.52 -5.33
CA ALA A 112 3.28 -6.46 -4.69
C ALA A 112 4.25 -5.51 -4.00
N PHE A 113 4.23 -4.23 -4.39
CA PHE A 113 5.15 -3.22 -3.86
C PHE A 113 4.50 -2.45 -2.72
N LEU A 114 5.14 -2.45 -1.56
CA LEU A 114 4.77 -1.62 -0.42
C LEU A 114 5.79 -0.51 -0.24
N LEU A 115 5.33 0.74 -0.22
CA LEU A 115 6.21 1.90 -0.09
C LEU A 115 6.01 2.61 1.24
N GLY A 116 7.11 3.07 1.83
CA GLY A 116 7.11 3.84 3.06
C GLY A 116 6.39 5.19 2.93
N ASN A 117 5.84 5.66 4.05
CA ASN A 117 5.32 7.02 4.11
C ASN A 117 6.47 8.04 4.09
N GLU A 118 6.22 9.20 3.49
CA GLU A 118 7.21 10.27 3.41
C GLU A 118 7.63 10.73 4.81
N GLY A 119 8.94 10.73 5.07
CA GLY A 119 9.55 11.14 6.35
C GLY A 119 9.67 10.03 7.40
N THR A 120 8.72 9.09 7.47
CA THR A 120 8.75 7.99 8.46
C THR A 120 9.21 6.65 7.88
N GLY A 121 9.20 6.51 6.56
CA GLY A 121 9.46 5.23 5.91
C GLY A 121 8.36 4.20 6.18
N LEU A 122 8.70 2.92 6.04
CA LEU A 122 7.90 1.77 6.45
C LEU A 122 7.95 1.59 7.97
N SER A 123 6.78 1.43 8.58
CA SER A 123 6.62 1.01 9.96
C SER A 123 7.04 -0.45 10.16
N ALA A 124 7.35 -0.84 11.40
CA ALA A 124 7.69 -2.23 11.75
C ALA A 124 6.66 -3.25 11.23
N LYS A 125 5.36 -2.96 11.37
CA LYS A 125 4.27 -3.82 10.87
C LYS A 125 4.26 -3.95 9.35
N GLU A 126 4.67 -2.92 8.63
CA GLU A 126 4.80 -2.96 7.18
C GLU A 126 6.02 -3.77 6.76
N CYS A 127 7.14 -3.61 7.46
CA CYS A 127 8.33 -4.43 7.24
C CYS A 127 8.07 -5.92 7.50
N GLU A 128 7.33 -6.26 8.56
CA GLU A 128 6.98 -7.65 8.93
C GLU A 128 6.22 -8.40 7.83
N ILE A 129 5.43 -7.71 7.00
CA ILE A 129 4.69 -8.36 5.91
C ILE A 129 5.49 -8.47 4.61
N CYS A 130 6.67 -7.84 4.51
CA CYS A 130 7.50 -7.87 3.32
C CYS A 130 8.32 -9.17 3.27
N ASP A 131 8.44 -9.76 2.09
CA ASP A 131 9.27 -10.95 1.86
C ASP A 131 10.74 -10.56 1.57
N PHE A 132 10.96 -9.38 0.99
CA PHE A 132 12.28 -8.80 0.77
C PHE A 132 12.20 -7.28 0.60
N PHE A 133 13.36 -6.62 0.61
CA PHE A 133 13.46 -5.17 0.49
C PHE A 133 14.34 -4.76 -0.68
N VAL A 134 13.97 -3.65 -1.32
CA VAL A 134 14.75 -2.98 -2.35
C VAL A 134 14.87 -1.50 -2.05
N TYR A 135 15.95 -0.90 -2.52
CA TYR A 135 16.13 0.54 -2.48
C TYR A 135 16.55 1.09 -3.84
N ILE A 136 16.33 2.40 -4.03
CA ILE A 136 16.75 3.13 -5.22
C ILE A 136 18.10 3.78 -4.90
N PRO A 137 19.19 3.43 -5.62
CA PRO A 137 20.47 4.09 -5.43
C PRO A 137 20.36 5.60 -5.65
N GLN A 138 20.90 6.38 -4.71
CA GLN A 138 21.00 7.84 -4.80
C GLN A 138 22.47 8.25 -4.94
N TYR A 139 22.76 9.18 -5.85
CA TYR A 139 24.12 9.59 -6.18
C TYR A 139 24.43 11.05 -5.79
N GLY A 140 23.42 11.78 -5.31
CA GLY A 140 23.57 13.16 -4.82
C GLY A 140 23.58 13.22 -3.30
N CYS A 141 24.08 14.32 -2.75
CA CYS A 141 24.17 14.57 -1.29
C CYS A 141 23.04 15.47 -0.73
N GLY A 142 22.14 15.97 -1.59
CA GLY A 142 21.16 16.99 -1.22
C GLY A 142 19.81 16.49 -0.68
N THR A 143 19.60 15.18 -0.59
CA THR A 143 18.37 14.59 -0.02
C THR A 143 18.66 13.24 0.60
N ALA A 144 17.91 12.91 1.66
CA ALA A 144 17.98 11.61 2.31
C ALA A 144 17.10 10.56 1.60
N SER A 145 16.01 10.99 0.95
CA SER A 145 15.06 10.09 0.31
C SER A 145 14.31 10.76 -0.85
N LEU A 146 13.63 9.93 -1.63
CA LEU A 146 12.76 10.38 -2.72
C LEU A 146 11.31 10.51 -2.23
N ASN A 147 10.55 11.37 -2.89
CA ASN A 147 9.11 11.39 -2.71
C ASN A 147 8.52 10.00 -3.03
N VAL A 148 7.58 9.53 -2.21
CA VAL A 148 6.99 8.18 -2.31
C VAL A 148 6.39 7.88 -3.69
N THR A 149 5.77 8.86 -4.35
CA THR A 149 5.18 8.66 -5.69
C THR A 149 6.25 8.54 -6.79
N VAL A 150 7.38 9.24 -6.61
CA VAL A 150 8.55 9.13 -7.48
C VAL A 150 9.21 7.77 -7.30
N ALA A 151 9.41 7.34 -6.05
CA ALA A 151 9.95 6.03 -5.73
C ALA A 151 9.09 4.90 -6.33
N ALA A 152 7.76 4.99 -6.19
CA ALA A 152 6.82 4.05 -6.83
C ALA A 152 7.01 4.00 -8.35
N SER A 153 7.12 5.16 -8.99
CA SER A 153 7.28 5.24 -10.44
C SER A 153 8.58 4.58 -10.92
N ILE A 154 9.69 4.81 -10.22
CA ILE A 154 11.00 4.20 -10.55
C ILE A 154 10.94 2.68 -10.38
N VAL A 155 10.42 2.20 -9.25
CA VAL A 155 10.34 0.75 -8.97
C VAL A 155 9.44 0.04 -9.97
N LEU A 156 8.27 0.62 -10.27
CA LEU A 156 7.35 0.04 -11.26
C LEU A 156 7.95 0.00 -12.67
N HIS A 157 8.70 1.04 -13.05
CA HIS A 157 9.42 1.05 -14.33
C HIS A 157 10.49 -0.06 -14.39
N HIS A 158 11.31 -0.20 -13.34
CA HIS A 158 12.30 -1.27 -13.26
C HIS A 158 11.67 -2.66 -13.29
N PHE A 159 10.56 -2.85 -12.58
CA PHE A 159 9.81 -4.11 -12.62
C PHE A 159 9.26 -4.40 -14.02
N GLY A 160 8.62 -3.43 -14.67
CA GLY A 160 8.07 -3.61 -16.02
C GLY A 160 9.15 -3.96 -17.05
N ALA A 161 10.34 -3.35 -16.93
CA ALA A 161 11.49 -3.68 -17.77
C ALA A 161 11.99 -5.11 -17.52
N TRP A 162 12.14 -5.53 -16.26
CA TRP A 162 12.51 -6.90 -15.90
C TRP A 162 11.45 -7.93 -16.36
N ALA A 163 10.17 -7.61 -16.18
CA ALA A 163 9.04 -8.45 -16.54
C ALA A 163 8.79 -8.55 -18.06
N GLY A 164 9.47 -7.73 -18.87
CA GLY A 164 9.29 -7.71 -20.32
C GLY A 164 7.94 -7.15 -20.75
N PHE A 165 7.40 -6.16 -20.03
CA PHE A 165 6.12 -5.54 -20.40
C PHE A 165 6.20 -4.89 -21.77
N ALA A 166 5.24 -5.22 -22.63
CA ALA A 166 5.16 -4.66 -23.98
C ALA A 166 4.83 -3.16 -23.91
N GLU A 167 5.59 -2.36 -24.66
CA GLU A 167 5.29 -0.93 -24.81
C GLU A 167 3.93 -0.74 -25.51
N ARG A 168 3.12 0.19 -25.01
CA ARG A 168 1.85 0.58 -25.63
C ARG A 168 2.09 1.38 -26.91
N SER A 169 1.19 1.25 -27.89
CA SER A 169 1.25 2.04 -29.11
C SER A 169 1.19 3.55 -28.86
N ARG A 170 1.90 4.32 -29.68
CA ARG A 170 1.93 5.79 -29.65
C ARG A 170 1.05 6.37 -30.76
N ASN A 171 0.45 7.52 -30.51
CA ASN A 171 -0.25 8.34 -31.48
C ASN A 171 0.34 9.76 -31.44
N GLY A 172 1.19 10.09 -32.41
CA GLY A 172 2.01 11.30 -32.39
C GLY A 172 2.92 11.33 -31.16
N ASN A 173 2.83 12.40 -30.37
CA ASN A 173 3.68 12.64 -29.20
C ASN A 173 3.13 12.05 -27.88
N LYS A 174 2.10 11.18 -27.93
CA LYS A 174 1.45 10.61 -26.74
C LYS A 174 1.20 9.11 -26.90
N PHE A 175 1.11 8.39 -25.78
CA PHE A 175 0.63 7.00 -25.77
C PHE A 175 -0.87 6.92 -26.01
N SER A 176 -1.31 5.92 -26.76
CA SER A 176 -2.73 5.65 -27.02
C SER A 176 -3.42 5.18 -25.74
N VAL A 177 -4.38 5.99 -25.27
CA VAL A 177 -5.21 5.68 -24.11
C VAL A 177 -6.28 4.68 -24.52
N ALA A 178 -6.41 3.58 -23.77
CA ALA A 178 -7.46 2.60 -24.02
C ALA A 178 -8.84 3.21 -23.77
N GLU A 179 -9.86 2.71 -24.46
CA GLU A 179 -11.23 3.10 -24.16
C GLU A 179 -11.58 2.78 -22.70
N ARG A 180 -12.46 3.60 -22.12
CA ARG A 180 -12.93 3.40 -20.77
C ARG A 180 -13.79 2.13 -20.73
N PRO A 181 -13.57 1.18 -19.81
CA PRO A 181 -14.38 -0.02 -19.71
C PRO A 181 -15.87 0.33 -19.51
N VAL A 182 -16.76 -0.23 -20.35
CA VAL A 182 -18.20 0.12 -20.44
C VAL A 182 -19.02 -0.37 -19.24
N LYS A 183 -18.52 -1.33 -18.45
CA LYS A 183 -19.20 -1.89 -17.27
C LYS A 183 -18.24 -2.10 -16.10
N GLN A 184 -18.22 -1.17 -15.15
CA GLN A 184 -17.83 -1.45 -13.76
C GLN A 184 -18.90 -0.86 -12.83
N SER A 185 -19.89 -1.70 -12.51
CA SER A 185 -20.93 -1.43 -11.54
C SER A 185 -20.29 -1.24 -10.16
N ARG A 186 -20.50 -0.05 -9.57
CA ARG A 186 -20.03 0.38 -8.24
C ARG A 186 -18.50 0.48 -8.15
N ARG A 187 -18.00 1.54 -7.49
CA ARG A 187 -16.57 1.87 -7.30
C ARG A 187 -15.72 0.60 -7.21
N ASN A 188 -14.62 0.55 -7.98
CA ASN A 188 -13.68 -0.55 -8.19
C ASN A 188 -13.11 -1.29 -6.97
N PHE A 189 -13.66 -1.11 -5.77
CA PHE A 189 -13.40 -1.88 -4.57
C PHE A 189 -13.97 -3.29 -4.69
N CYS A 190 -13.10 -4.28 -4.76
CA CYS A 190 -13.43 -5.60 -4.23
C CYS A 190 -13.23 -5.50 -2.71
N SER A 191 -14.31 -5.31 -1.94
CA SER A 191 -14.27 -5.44 -0.48
C SER A 191 -14.72 -6.85 -0.10
N GLU A 192 -14.31 -7.32 1.07
CA GLU A 192 -15.04 -8.35 1.82
C GLU A 192 -16.55 -8.01 1.83
N SER A 193 -17.40 -9.03 1.95
CA SER A 193 -18.84 -8.96 1.70
C SER A 193 -19.51 -7.76 2.37
N VAL A 194 -20.56 -7.22 1.74
CA VAL A 194 -21.34 -6.10 2.31
C VAL A 194 -21.83 -6.42 3.74
N GLU A 195 -22.07 -7.70 4.01
CA GLU A 195 -22.46 -8.24 5.31
C GLU A 195 -21.37 -8.07 6.37
N SER A 196 -20.10 -8.40 6.08
CA SER A 196 -19.01 -8.22 7.05
C SER A 196 -18.81 -6.74 7.42
N VAL A 197 -19.04 -5.84 6.47
CA VAL A 197 -18.99 -4.39 6.67
C VAL A 197 -20.14 -3.88 7.56
N ILE A 198 -21.32 -4.51 7.48
CA ILE A 198 -22.47 -4.17 8.33
C ILE A 198 -22.25 -4.69 9.75
N GLU A 199 -21.78 -5.93 9.88
CA GLU A 199 -21.48 -6.60 11.16
C GLU A 199 -20.42 -5.80 11.96
N GLU A 200 -19.34 -5.35 11.31
CA GLU A 200 -18.27 -4.63 12.00
C GLU A 200 -18.69 -3.21 12.42
N ARG A 201 -19.53 -2.52 11.64
CA ARG A 201 -20.11 -1.21 12.03
C ARG A 201 -21.02 -1.34 13.24
N ARG A 202 -21.75 -2.44 13.33
CA ARG A 202 -22.58 -2.77 14.49
C ARG A 202 -21.70 -2.99 15.72
N ASN A 203 -20.66 -3.82 15.59
CA ASN A 203 -19.72 -4.09 16.67
C ASN A 203 -19.00 -2.83 17.16
N ARG A 204 -18.56 -1.92 16.26
CA ARG A 204 -17.94 -0.64 16.67
C ARG A 204 -18.89 0.30 17.42
N ARG A 205 -20.17 0.33 17.07
CA ARG A 205 -21.18 1.13 17.80
C ARG A 205 -21.43 0.53 19.18
N GLU A 206 -21.53 -0.78 19.28
CA GLU A 206 -21.75 -1.47 20.54
C GLU A 206 -20.54 -1.33 21.48
N PHE A 207 -19.31 -1.45 20.95
CA PHE A 207 -18.08 -1.23 21.72
C PHE A 207 -17.90 0.23 22.16
N GLY A 208 -18.16 1.20 21.27
CA GLY A 208 -18.07 2.62 21.61
C GLY A 208 -19.14 3.07 22.62
N LEU A 209 -20.32 2.45 22.61
CA LEU A 209 -21.34 2.67 23.64
C LEU A 209 -20.91 2.06 24.97
N GLN A 210 -20.42 0.82 24.99
CA GLN A 210 -19.91 0.18 26.21
C GLN A 210 -18.74 0.93 26.84
N ASP A 211 -17.81 1.44 26.04
CA ASP A 211 -16.67 2.22 26.52
C ASP A 211 -17.13 3.53 27.16
N MET A 212 -18.07 4.26 26.54
CA MET A 212 -18.67 5.46 27.14
C MET A 212 -19.46 5.16 28.43
N PHE A 213 -20.14 4.02 28.50
CA PHE A 213 -20.85 3.59 29.72
C PHE A 213 -19.89 3.22 30.85
N HIS A 214 -18.75 2.59 30.53
CA HIS A 214 -17.71 2.28 31.51
C HIS A 214 -16.98 3.54 32.00
N GLN A 215 -16.70 4.49 31.11
CA GLN A 215 -16.05 5.76 31.46
C GLN A 215 -16.95 6.63 32.34
N ARG A 216 -18.26 6.71 32.05
CA ARG A 216 -19.23 7.39 32.91
C ARG A 216 -19.37 6.76 34.29
N LYS A 217 -19.30 5.42 34.40
CA LYS A 217 -19.33 4.75 35.72
C LYS A 217 -18.04 4.99 36.52
N ALA A 218 -16.89 5.03 35.85
CA ALA A 218 -15.61 5.34 36.48
C ALA A 218 -15.57 6.78 37.02
N ASP A 219 -15.99 7.76 36.21
CA ASP A 219 -16.07 9.17 36.63
C ASP A 219 -17.05 9.36 37.81
N HIS A 220 -18.22 8.72 37.79
CA HIS A 220 -19.17 8.82 38.90
C HIS A 220 -18.65 8.20 40.20
N SER A 221 -17.86 7.11 40.11
CA SER A 221 -17.26 6.47 41.29
C SER A 221 -16.12 7.30 41.91
N GLN A 222 -15.41 8.09 41.12
CA GLN A 222 -14.39 9.02 41.63
C GLN A 222 -15.01 10.25 42.29
N GLU A 223 -16.09 10.81 41.72
CA GLU A 223 -16.84 11.92 42.35
C GLU A 223 -17.46 11.55 43.70
N THR A 224 -17.99 10.33 43.85
CA THR A 224 -18.57 9.89 45.12
C THR A 224 -17.53 9.68 46.23
N ASN A 225 -16.30 9.29 45.87
CA ASN A 225 -15.22 9.11 46.86
C ASN A 225 -14.67 10.46 47.34
N LEU A 226 -14.57 11.46 46.45
CA LEU A 226 -14.11 12.82 46.79
C LEU A 226 -15.10 13.58 47.69
N LEU A 227 -16.40 13.36 47.54
CA LEU A 227 -17.43 13.98 48.39
C LEU A 227 -17.58 13.29 49.76
N GLY A 228 -17.23 12.01 49.89
CA GLY A 228 -17.25 11.29 51.17
C GLY A 228 -16.13 11.70 52.13
N GLU A 229 -14.93 11.99 51.61
CA GLU A 229 -13.76 12.37 52.43
C GLU A 229 -13.81 13.81 52.96
N LEU A 230 -14.70 14.66 52.43
CA LEU A 230 -14.84 16.06 52.82
C LEU A 230 -15.79 16.31 54.01
N PHE A 231 -16.51 15.29 54.49
CA PHE A 231 -17.51 15.42 55.57
C PHE A 231 -17.27 14.51 56.80
N ASP A 232 -16.19 13.72 56.84
CA ASP A 232 -15.79 12.91 58.01
C ASP A 232 -14.47 13.42 58.64
N SER A 233 -14.48 14.66 59.16
CA SER A 233 -13.45 15.18 60.08
C SER A 233 -14.05 16.06 61.15
#